data_AF-A0A6J1BJ04-F1
#
_entry.id   AF-A0A6J1BJ04-F1
#
_cell.length_a   1.000
_cell.length_b   1.000
_cell.length_c   1.000
_cell.angle_alpha   90.00
_cell.angle_beta   90.00
_cell.angle_gamma   90.00
#
_symmetry.space_group_name_H-M   'P 1'
#
loop_
_entity.id
_entity.type
_entity.pdbx_description
1 polymer ?
#
loop_
_entity_poly.entity_id
_entity_poly.type
_entity_poly.pdbx_seq_one_letter_code
_entity_poly.pdbx_strand_id
1 'polypeptide(L)'
;MGELIELQVALGESSSSFNMEKAVCNHGLFMMSPNAWIPSTKSLRRPLRLADSSCSVYVAISHPAPNHPFLVVQVHGLENSISSADEAVIMEQVARMLRISSKDERDVTEFQILHGSAKERGFGRIFRSPSFFEDAVKSILLCNCGWKRTLTMARALCALQLQLAGAHLQRKRVASNSNLKISTKRLKHKKYSKASSTSESSMSGFDQSIGDFPTSTELACLDEKYLNERCNLGYRARCILQLARKVENGELEINKLEESSDTTSYERFYQKLMKIKGFGPFVCSNIMMCIGFYERIPFDSETIRHLKMVHAKGKCSRKTIEKDIEEIYGKYAPFQCMAYWLDLLDEYENKFGKLSELESSSYHLVTGSLQLQRN
;
A
#
# COMPACT_ATOMS: atom_id res chain seq x y z
N MET A 1 -9.79 -5.99 30.87
CA MET A 1 -8.70 -5.41 30.07
C MET A 1 -8.09 -6.57 29.33
N GLY A 2 -8.20 -6.62 27.99
CA GLY A 2 -7.53 -7.67 27.22
C GLY A 2 -6.02 -7.47 27.31
N GLU A 3 -5.28 -8.55 27.42
CA GLU A 3 -3.81 -8.53 27.45
C GLU A 3 -3.29 -8.01 26.11
N LEU A 4 -2.32 -7.08 26.14
CA LEU A 4 -1.69 -6.57 24.93
C LEU A 4 -0.70 -7.63 24.42
N ILE A 5 -0.95 -8.18 23.23
CA ILE A 5 -0.04 -9.15 22.62
C ILE A 5 1.02 -8.38 21.84
N GLU A 6 2.30 -8.64 22.11
CA GLU A 6 3.42 -8.05 21.38
C GLU A 6 4.20 -9.11 20.61
N LEU A 7 4.37 -8.89 19.31
CA LEU A 7 5.23 -9.70 18.43
C LEU A 7 6.49 -8.93 18.08
N GLN A 8 7.56 -9.65 17.74
CA GLN A 8 8.84 -9.07 17.35
C GLN A 8 9.20 -9.48 15.93
N VAL A 9 9.45 -8.50 15.06
CA VAL A 9 9.96 -8.72 13.71
C VAL A 9 11.45 -8.39 13.70
N ALA A 10 12.29 -9.42 13.55
CA ALA A 10 13.73 -9.25 13.50
C ALA A 10 14.15 -8.42 12.27
N LEU A 11 15.03 -7.45 12.48
CA LEU A 11 15.56 -6.59 11.42
C LEU A 11 16.77 -7.21 10.70
N GLY A 12 17.42 -8.21 11.32
CA GLY A 12 18.56 -8.92 10.73
C GLY A 12 19.69 -7.97 10.31
N GLU A 13 20.12 -8.10 9.06
CA GLU A 13 21.15 -7.27 8.41
C GLU A 13 20.84 -5.76 8.47
N SER A 14 19.55 -5.39 8.54
CA SER A 14 19.12 -3.98 8.60
C SER A 14 19.18 -3.34 9.99
N SER A 15 19.48 -4.11 11.03
CA SER A 15 19.35 -3.67 12.44
C SER A 15 20.08 -2.34 12.76
N SER A 16 21.23 -2.07 12.14
CA SER A 16 22.03 -0.88 12.37
C SER A 16 21.68 0.32 11.46
N SER A 17 20.84 0.12 10.45
CA SER A 17 20.52 1.14 9.43
C SER A 17 19.02 1.44 9.34
N PHE A 18 18.16 0.55 9.86
CA PHE A 18 16.72 0.67 9.75
C PHE A 18 16.20 1.88 10.54
N ASN A 19 15.29 2.62 9.91
CA ASN A 19 14.58 3.72 10.52
C ASN A 19 13.11 3.67 10.11
N MET A 20 12.22 3.51 11.09
CA MET A 20 10.78 3.34 10.86
C MET A 20 10.15 4.50 10.08
N GLU A 21 10.48 5.73 10.45
CA GLU A 21 9.95 6.93 9.82
C GLU A 21 10.36 7.00 8.35
N LYS A 22 11.66 6.77 8.05
CA LYS A 22 12.17 6.78 6.68
C LYS A 22 11.69 5.58 5.86
N ALA A 23 11.42 4.43 6.47
CA ALA A 23 10.92 3.23 5.81
C ALA A 23 9.42 3.33 5.46
N VAL A 24 8.64 4.15 6.17
CA VAL A 24 7.20 4.34 5.94
C VAL A 24 6.90 5.62 5.17
N CYS A 25 7.44 6.77 5.59
CA CYS A 25 7.02 8.10 5.14
C CYS A 25 7.80 8.62 3.93
N ASN A 26 8.09 7.74 2.96
CA ASN A 26 8.95 8.04 1.80
C ASN A 26 8.21 8.12 0.45
N HIS A 27 6.92 7.78 0.42
CA HIS A 27 6.14 7.59 -0.80
C HIS A 27 4.64 7.86 -0.55
N GLY A 28 3.82 8.04 -1.58
CA GLY A 28 2.37 8.26 -1.39
C GLY A 28 1.61 7.08 -0.75
N LEU A 29 2.10 5.85 -0.85
CA LEU A 29 1.35 4.65 -0.43
C LEU A 29 1.02 4.57 1.07
N PHE A 30 1.86 5.12 1.95
CA PHE A 30 1.56 5.12 3.39
C PHE A 30 0.39 6.04 3.75
N MET A 31 0.06 7.01 2.88
CA MET A 31 -1.07 7.91 3.06
C MET A 31 -2.40 7.26 2.64
N MET A 32 -2.36 6.16 1.87
CA MET A 32 -3.55 5.46 1.42
C MET A 32 -4.08 4.52 2.49
N SER A 33 -5.39 4.56 2.74
CA SER A 33 -6.06 3.60 3.63
C SER A 33 -5.70 2.13 3.28
N PRO A 34 -5.63 1.23 4.28
CA PRO A 34 -6.01 1.45 5.68
C PRO A 34 -4.86 1.95 6.58
N ASN A 35 -3.74 2.41 5.99
CA ASN A 35 -2.58 2.88 6.73
C ASN A 35 -2.89 4.16 7.53
N ALA A 36 -2.42 4.20 8.77
CA ALA A 36 -2.45 5.38 9.64
C ALA A 36 -1.09 5.55 10.32
N TRP A 37 -0.28 6.48 9.82
CA TRP A 37 0.95 6.90 10.48
C TRP A 37 0.63 7.81 11.66
N ILE A 38 1.29 7.57 12.80
CA ILE A 38 1.14 8.37 14.02
C ILE A 38 2.46 9.12 14.27
N PRO A 39 2.52 10.44 13.99
CA PRO A 39 3.76 11.21 14.11
C PRO A 39 4.37 11.18 15.51
N SER A 40 3.55 11.31 16.56
CA SER A 40 4.01 11.42 17.94
C SER A 40 4.73 10.17 18.46
N THR A 41 4.33 8.98 17.97
CA THR A 41 4.90 7.69 18.38
C THR A 41 5.74 7.04 17.29
N LYS A 42 5.88 7.69 16.12
CA LYS A 42 6.53 7.15 14.93
C LYS A 42 6.12 5.71 14.61
N SER A 43 4.81 5.46 14.68
CA SER A 43 4.23 4.13 14.54
C SER A 43 3.26 4.05 13.37
N LEU A 44 3.29 2.95 12.64
CA LEU A 44 2.28 2.63 11.62
C LEU A 44 1.16 1.80 12.26
N ARG A 45 -0.08 2.28 12.16
CA ARG A 45 -1.28 1.55 12.56
C ARG A 45 -2.05 1.10 11.34
N ARG A 46 -2.48 -0.15 11.32
CA ARG A 46 -3.42 -0.69 10.32
C ARG A 46 -3.98 -2.03 10.77
N PRO A 47 -5.11 -2.49 10.21
CA PRO A 47 -5.45 -3.90 10.24
C PRO A 47 -4.48 -4.73 9.39
N LEU A 48 -4.23 -5.96 9.83
CA LEU A 48 -3.52 -7.01 9.10
C LEU A 48 -4.33 -8.30 9.11
N ARG A 49 -4.19 -9.09 8.05
CA ARG A 49 -4.95 -10.32 7.87
C ARG A 49 -4.38 -11.46 8.72
N LEU A 50 -5.25 -12.29 9.26
CA LEU A 50 -4.90 -13.54 9.94
C LEU A 50 -4.71 -14.69 8.95
N ALA A 51 -4.19 -15.83 9.41
CA ALA A 51 -3.87 -16.98 8.56
C ALA A 51 -5.10 -17.57 7.85
N ASP A 52 -6.30 -17.38 8.40
CA ASP A 52 -7.55 -17.80 7.78
C ASP A 52 -7.95 -16.95 6.55
N SER A 53 -7.17 -15.92 6.22
CA SER A 53 -7.38 -14.98 5.11
C SER A 53 -8.71 -14.20 5.15
N SER A 54 -9.48 -14.34 6.23
CA SER A 54 -10.84 -13.80 6.35
C SER A 54 -10.97 -12.80 7.50
N CYS A 55 -10.31 -13.06 8.62
CA CYS A 55 -10.29 -12.20 9.79
C CYS A 55 -9.08 -11.28 9.76
N SER A 56 -9.25 -10.05 10.25
CA SER A 56 -8.14 -9.10 10.44
C SER A 56 -8.07 -8.66 11.89
N VAL A 57 -6.87 -8.37 12.36
CA VAL A 57 -6.60 -7.76 13.67
C VAL A 57 -5.96 -6.39 13.47
N TYR A 58 -6.23 -5.47 14.39
CA TYR A 58 -5.58 -4.17 14.38
C TYR A 58 -4.19 -4.27 14.99
N VAL A 59 -3.20 -3.68 14.33
CA VAL A 59 -1.83 -3.63 14.85
C VAL A 59 -1.29 -2.20 14.91
N ALA A 60 -0.39 -1.96 15.86
CA ALA A 60 0.51 -0.82 15.87
C ALA A 60 1.96 -1.32 15.77
N ILE A 61 2.69 -0.83 14.76
CA ILE A 61 4.05 -1.25 14.45
C ILE A 61 4.98 -0.08 14.78
N SER A 62 6.04 -0.33 15.55
CA SER A 62 7.02 0.69 15.92
C SER A 62 8.43 0.12 16.04
N HIS A 63 9.43 1.00 15.90
CA HIS A 63 10.82 0.67 16.19
C HIS A 63 11.17 1.25 17.58
N PRO A 64 11.45 0.42 18.61
CA PRO A 64 11.53 0.88 20.00
C PRO A 64 12.58 1.97 20.23
N ALA A 65 13.72 1.87 19.54
CA ALA A 65 14.79 2.84 19.58
C ALA A 65 15.61 2.73 18.29
N PRO A 66 16.38 3.76 17.91
CA PRO A 66 17.37 3.65 16.84
C PRO A 66 18.30 2.45 17.09
N ASN A 67 18.64 1.71 16.04
CA ASN A 67 19.51 0.53 16.06
C ASN A 67 19.01 -0.67 16.88
N HIS A 68 17.77 -0.63 17.38
CA HIS A 68 17.17 -1.77 18.06
C HIS A 68 17.02 -2.94 17.06
N PRO A 69 17.35 -4.21 17.41
CA PRO A 69 17.45 -5.31 16.44
C PRO A 69 16.12 -5.85 15.92
N PHE A 70 15.00 -5.33 16.42
CA PHE A 70 13.66 -5.74 16.01
C PHE A 70 12.66 -4.59 16.07
N LEU A 71 11.58 -4.76 15.31
CA LEU A 71 10.36 -3.97 15.42
C LEU A 71 9.41 -4.65 16.40
N VAL A 72 8.61 -3.85 17.10
CA VAL A 72 7.52 -4.32 17.96
C VAL A 72 6.20 -4.15 17.22
N VAL A 73 5.40 -5.20 17.20
CA VAL A 73 4.06 -5.24 16.63
C VAL A 73 3.08 -5.51 17.76
N GLN A 74 2.36 -4.48 18.18
CA GLN A 74 1.32 -4.55 19.19
C GLN A 74 0.01 -4.97 18.53
N VAL A 75 -0.54 -6.11 18.92
CA VAL A 75 -1.77 -6.68 18.37
C VAL A 75 -2.94 -6.39 19.30
N HIS A 76 -4.01 -5.83 18.75
CA HIS A 76 -5.18 -5.38 19.49
C HIS A 76 -6.43 -6.20 19.13
N GLY A 77 -7.34 -6.34 20.10
CA GLY A 77 -8.67 -6.94 19.89
C GLY A 77 -8.73 -8.46 20.01
N LEU A 78 -7.67 -9.10 20.52
CA LEU A 78 -7.66 -10.52 20.90
C LEU A 78 -7.75 -10.65 22.41
N GLU A 79 -8.44 -11.70 22.90
CA GLU A 79 -8.74 -11.82 24.32
C GLU A 79 -7.62 -12.44 25.15
N ASN A 80 -6.86 -13.43 24.64
CA ASN A 80 -5.84 -14.12 25.46
C ASN A 80 -4.63 -14.68 24.71
N SER A 81 -4.72 -15.01 23.42
CA SER A 81 -3.59 -15.56 22.67
C SER A 81 -3.76 -15.39 21.16
N ILE A 82 -2.65 -15.51 20.45
CA ILE A 82 -2.59 -15.57 19.00
C ILE A 82 -1.96 -16.92 18.61
N SER A 83 -2.44 -17.52 17.52
CA SER A 83 -1.89 -18.79 17.05
C SER A 83 -0.54 -18.56 16.37
N SER A 84 0.38 -19.54 16.41
CA SER A 84 1.67 -19.41 15.72
C SER A 84 1.54 -19.21 14.21
N ALA A 85 0.45 -19.70 13.60
CA ALA A 85 0.16 -19.45 12.19
C ALA A 85 -0.22 -17.98 11.94
N ASP A 86 -1.03 -17.39 12.83
CA ASP A 86 -1.40 -15.98 12.77
C ASP A 86 -0.22 -15.07 13.05
N GLU A 87 0.63 -15.41 14.03
CA GLU A 87 1.88 -14.70 14.31
C GLU A 87 2.78 -14.67 13.06
N ALA A 88 3.00 -15.82 12.43
CA ALA A 88 3.84 -15.93 11.24
C ALA A 88 3.31 -15.05 10.10
N VAL A 89 2.00 -15.09 9.83
CA VAL A 89 1.37 -14.30 8.76
C VAL A 89 1.40 -12.80 9.07
N ILE A 90 1.25 -12.39 10.33
CA ILE A 90 1.41 -10.97 10.71
C ILE A 90 2.87 -10.52 10.50
N MET A 91 3.84 -11.31 10.95
CA MET A 91 5.26 -10.98 10.80
C MET A 91 5.67 -10.90 9.32
N GLU A 92 5.20 -11.82 8.48
CA GLU A 92 5.44 -11.80 7.03
C GLU A 92 4.89 -10.53 6.37
N GLN A 93 3.64 -10.16 6.69
CA GLN A 93 3.02 -8.93 6.19
C GLN A 93 3.80 -7.68 6.62
N VAL A 94 4.27 -7.62 7.87
CA VAL A 94 5.08 -6.49 8.38
C VAL A 94 6.44 -6.43 7.70
N ALA A 95 7.15 -7.56 7.61
CA ALA A 95 8.45 -7.64 6.94
C ALA A 95 8.34 -7.20 5.48
N ARG A 96 7.30 -7.65 4.78
CA ARG A 96 7.00 -7.23 3.42
C ARG A 96 6.76 -5.73 3.28
N MET A 97 5.86 -5.15 4.07
CA MET A 97 5.50 -3.72 3.98
C MET A 97 6.72 -2.82 4.16
N LEU A 98 7.60 -3.22 5.09
CA LEU A 98 8.77 -2.45 5.52
C LEU A 98 10.07 -2.86 4.84
N ARG A 99 10.01 -3.76 3.85
CA ARG A 99 11.16 -4.20 3.05
C ARG A 99 12.26 -4.82 3.92
N ILE A 100 11.90 -5.81 4.72
CA ILE A 100 12.83 -6.50 5.62
C ILE A 100 13.17 -7.86 5.00
N SER A 101 14.21 -7.88 4.18
CA SER A 101 14.79 -9.10 3.59
C SER A 101 16.24 -8.86 3.18
N SER A 102 17.04 -9.91 3.02
CA SER A 102 18.42 -9.75 2.53
C SER A 102 18.48 -9.16 1.11
N LYS A 103 17.43 -9.33 0.28
CA LYS A 103 17.38 -8.66 -1.03
C LYS A 103 17.21 -7.16 -0.84
N ASP A 104 16.26 -6.75 0.00
CA ASP A 104 16.00 -5.33 0.25
C ASP A 104 17.23 -4.63 0.85
N GLU A 105 17.98 -5.30 1.73
CA GLU A 105 19.25 -4.76 2.25
C GLU A 105 20.31 -4.53 1.19
N ARG A 106 20.45 -5.48 0.26
CA ARG A 106 21.37 -5.32 -0.88
C ARG A 106 20.95 -4.15 -1.75
N ASP A 107 19.67 -4.06 -2.11
CA ASP A 107 19.14 -2.97 -2.92
C ASP A 107 19.40 -1.61 -2.26
N VAL A 108 19.12 -1.46 -0.95
CA VAL A 108 19.38 -0.23 -0.18
C VAL A 108 20.87 0.12 -0.20
N THR A 109 21.73 -0.87 0.07
CA THR A 109 23.18 -0.67 0.14
C THR A 109 23.75 -0.25 -1.21
N GLU A 110 23.41 -0.97 -2.27
CA GLU A 110 23.86 -0.68 -3.64
C GLU A 110 23.36 0.69 -4.11
N PHE A 111 22.10 1.03 -3.85
CA PHE A 111 21.56 2.34 -4.19
C PHE A 111 22.27 3.47 -3.44
N GLN A 112 22.53 3.30 -2.14
CA GLN A 112 23.22 4.31 -1.33
C GLN A 112 24.70 4.49 -1.69
N ILE A 113 25.35 3.44 -2.22
CA ILE A 113 26.69 3.53 -2.82
C ILE A 113 26.63 4.36 -4.10
N LEU A 114 25.63 4.11 -4.95
CA LEU A 114 25.44 4.80 -6.22
C LEU A 114 24.99 6.26 -6.04
N HIS A 115 24.23 6.55 -4.98
CA HIS A 115 23.63 7.86 -4.71
C HIS A 115 23.93 8.32 -3.28
N GLY A 116 25.05 9.04 -3.08
CA GLY A 116 25.50 9.50 -1.76
C GLY A 116 24.46 10.28 -0.94
N SER A 117 23.72 11.20 -1.55
CA SER A 117 22.62 11.93 -0.87
C SER A 117 21.55 10.99 -0.29
N ALA A 118 21.24 9.86 -0.95
CA ALA A 118 20.32 8.87 -0.40
C ALA A 118 20.85 8.28 0.92
N LYS A 119 22.16 8.04 1.02
CA LYS A 119 22.81 7.56 2.26
C LYS A 119 22.73 8.59 3.37
N GLU A 120 23.07 9.85 3.08
CA GLU A 120 23.01 10.96 4.05
C GLU A 120 21.59 11.14 4.61
N ARG A 121 20.59 11.04 3.73
CA ARG A 121 19.18 11.12 4.09
C ARG A 121 18.63 9.81 4.66
N GLY A 122 19.35 8.70 4.60
CA GLY A 122 18.89 7.36 5.01
C GLY A 122 17.71 6.83 4.21
N PHE A 123 17.58 7.23 2.95
CA PHE A 123 16.56 6.77 2.02
C PHE A 123 17.04 5.51 1.28
N GLY A 124 16.09 4.66 0.88
CA GLY A 124 16.38 3.45 0.09
C GLY A 124 15.29 2.39 0.17
N ARG A 125 14.38 2.50 1.14
CA ARG A 125 13.20 1.63 1.22
C ARG A 125 11.98 2.37 0.71
N ILE A 126 11.28 1.78 -0.25
CA ILE A 126 9.97 2.26 -0.70
C ILE A 126 8.89 1.44 -0.02
N PHE A 127 8.06 2.12 0.79
CA PHE A 127 6.94 1.51 1.51
C PHE A 127 5.94 0.86 0.55
N ARG A 128 5.46 -0.34 0.89
CA ARG A 128 4.49 -1.11 0.10
C ARG A 128 3.37 -1.70 0.96
N SER A 129 2.39 -2.32 0.32
CA SER A 129 1.25 -2.96 0.98
C SER A 129 1.58 -4.39 1.45
N PRO A 130 0.85 -4.96 2.42
CA PRO A 130 1.09 -6.30 2.97
C PRO A 130 0.74 -7.44 2.00
N SER A 131 0.15 -7.14 0.83
CA SER A 131 -0.09 -8.13 -0.22
C SER A 131 0.12 -7.53 -1.60
N PHE A 132 0.47 -8.37 -2.58
CA PHE A 132 0.57 -7.94 -3.98
C PHE A 132 -0.78 -7.46 -4.50
N PHE A 133 -1.87 -8.12 -4.10
CA PHE A 133 -3.21 -7.74 -4.53
C PHE A 133 -3.55 -6.31 -4.12
N GLU A 134 -3.22 -5.92 -2.88
CA GLU A 134 -3.38 -4.53 -2.44
C GLU A 134 -2.50 -3.56 -3.24
N ASP A 135 -1.23 -3.90 -3.49
CA ASP A 135 -0.32 -3.09 -4.34
C ASP A 135 -0.90 -2.89 -5.76
N ALA A 136 -1.39 -3.96 -6.38
CA ALA A 136 -1.95 -3.93 -7.72
C ALA A 136 -3.26 -3.12 -7.79
N VAL A 137 -4.16 -3.30 -6.82
CA VAL A 137 -5.39 -2.50 -6.76
C VAL A 137 -5.07 -1.04 -6.51
N LYS A 138 -4.19 -0.70 -5.56
CA LYS A 138 -3.77 0.69 -5.32
C LYS A 138 -3.13 1.32 -6.57
N SER A 139 -2.36 0.54 -7.33
CA SER A 139 -1.80 0.97 -8.63
C SER A 139 -2.89 1.30 -9.67
N ILE A 140 -3.97 0.51 -9.73
CA ILE A 140 -5.15 0.82 -10.56
C ILE A 140 -5.82 2.13 -10.09
N LEU A 141 -5.91 2.36 -8.77
CA LEU A 141 -6.53 3.57 -8.21
C LEU A 141 -5.74 4.85 -8.54
N LEU A 142 -4.42 4.76 -8.67
CA LEU A 142 -3.54 5.87 -9.05
C LEU A 142 -3.72 6.25 -10.53
N CYS A 143 -3.87 5.26 -11.42
CA CYS A 143 -3.91 5.48 -12.87
C CYS A 143 -5.04 6.44 -13.29
N ASN A 144 -4.72 7.51 -14.03
CA ASN A 144 -5.67 8.52 -14.53
C ASN A 144 -6.59 9.11 -13.44
N CYS A 145 -6.06 9.35 -12.25
CA CYS A 145 -6.82 9.84 -11.10
C CYS A 145 -6.05 10.94 -10.37
N GLY A 146 -6.76 11.98 -9.91
CA GLY A 146 -6.18 12.96 -9.00
C GLY A 146 -6.02 12.38 -7.60
N TRP A 147 -4.98 12.82 -6.88
CA TRP A 147 -4.57 12.24 -5.60
C TRP A 147 -5.70 12.16 -4.54
N LYS A 148 -6.43 13.25 -4.33
CA LYS A 148 -7.60 13.28 -3.41
C LYS A 148 -8.63 12.20 -3.71
N ARG A 149 -8.91 11.95 -5.01
CA ARG A 149 -9.87 10.92 -5.42
C ARG A 149 -9.29 9.52 -5.19
N THR A 150 -8.00 9.32 -5.41
CA THR A 150 -7.30 8.05 -5.11
C THR A 150 -7.41 7.70 -3.62
N LEU A 151 -7.13 8.65 -2.73
CA LEU A 151 -7.32 8.48 -1.28
C LEU A 151 -8.77 8.13 -0.93
N THR A 152 -9.74 8.82 -1.54
CA THR A 152 -11.17 8.57 -1.31
C THR A 152 -11.58 7.15 -1.74
N MET A 153 -11.14 6.70 -2.91
CA MET A 153 -11.43 5.34 -3.40
C MET A 153 -10.82 4.26 -2.51
N ALA A 154 -9.56 4.45 -2.07
CA ALA A 154 -8.90 3.52 -1.15
C ALA A 154 -9.65 3.43 0.19
N ARG A 155 -10.06 4.58 0.75
CA ARG A 155 -10.87 4.62 1.98
C ARG A 155 -12.20 3.90 1.80
N ALA A 156 -12.87 4.10 0.66
CA ALA A 156 -14.17 3.48 0.39
C ALA A 156 -14.08 1.95 0.25
N LEU A 157 -13.00 1.44 -0.34
CA LEU A 157 -12.73 -0.01 -0.40
C LEU A 157 -12.55 -0.61 1.00
N CYS A 158 -11.82 0.06 1.89
CA CYS A 158 -11.64 -0.42 3.26
C CYS A 158 -12.94 -0.36 4.08
N ALA A 159 -13.77 0.68 3.86
CA ALA A 159 -15.09 0.77 4.46
C ALA A 159 -16.06 -0.32 3.94
N LEU A 160 -15.92 -0.72 2.66
CA LEU A 160 -16.66 -1.85 2.11
C LEU A 160 -16.19 -3.18 2.74
N GLN A 161 -14.87 -3.37 2.92
CA GLN A 161 -14.32 -4.58 3.53
C GLN A 161 -14.89 -4.80 4.93
N LEU A 162 -14.98 -3.76 5.76
CA LEU A 162 -15.57 -3.85 7.10
C LEU A 162 -17.02 -4.39 7.07
N GLN A 163 -17.81 -3.96 6.08
CA GLN A 163 -19.18 -4.45 5.88
C GLN A 163 -19.21 -5.92 5.46
N LEU A 164 -18.27 -6.33 4.60
CA LEU A 164 -18.17 -7.73 4.14
C LEU A 164 -17.76 -8.66 5.28
N ALA A 165 -16.78 -8.26 6.10
CA ALA A 165 -16.34 -9.01 7.27
C ALA A 165 -17.47 -9.20 8.30
N GLY A 166 -18.20 -8.13 8.61
CA GLY A 166 -19.35 -8.20 9.53
C GLY A 166 -20.45 -9.14 9.02
N ALA A 167 -20.76 -9.11 7.72
CA ALA A 167 -21.72 -10.02 7.11
C ALA A 167 -21.25 -11.49 7.14
N HIS A 168 -19.95 -11.73 6.98
CA HIS A 168 -19.36 -13.06 7.05
C HIS A 168 -19.43 -13.65 8.47
N LEU A 169 -19.10 -12.86 9.50
CA LEU A 169 -19.19 -13.28 10.90
C LEU A 169 -20.63 -13.62 11.32
N GLN A 170 -21.61 -12.83 10.85
CA GLN A 170 -23.03 -13.15 11.08
C GLN A 170 -23.42 -14.50 10.45
N ARG A 171 -22.97 -14.79 9.21
CA ARG A 171 -23.23 -16.08 8.57
C ARG A 171 -22.56 -17.26 9.28
N LYS A 172 -21.31 -17.11 9.74
CA LYS A 172 -20.62 -18.13 10.54
C LYS A 172 -21.40 -18.45 11.83
N ARG A 173 -21.86 -17.42 12.56
CA ARG A 173 -22.69 -17.59 13.78
C ARG A 173 -24.03 -18.28 13.52
N VAL A 174 -24.69 -17.96 12.40
CA VAL A 174 -25.96 -18.61 12.02
C VAL A 174 -25.72 -20.06 11.59
N ALA A 175 -24.66 -20.34 10.84
CA ALA A 175 -24.30 -21.69 10.41
C ALA A 175 -23.86 -22.60 11.58
N SER A 176 -23.15 -22.07 12.58
CA SER A 176 -22.82 -22.84 13.80
C SER A 176 -24.06 -23.16 14.64
N ASN A 177 -25.13 -22.37 14.52
CA ASN A 177 -26.37 -22.53 15.28
C ASN A 177 -27.48 -23.26 14.50
N SER A 178 -27.28 -23.63 13.23
CA SER A 178 -28.30 -24.32 12.44
C SER A 178 -27.71 -25.36 11.49
N ASN A 179 -28.15 -26.62 11.64
CA ASN A 179 -27.87 -27.74 10.72
C ASN A 179 -28.61 -27.60 9.36
N LEU A 180 -28.68 -26.39 8.78
CA LEU A 180 -29.34 -26.17 7.48
C LEU A 180 -28.34 -25.72 6.41
N LYS A 181 -28.32 -26.48 5.30
CA LYS A 181 -27.64 -26.12 4.04
C LYS A 181 -28.25 -24.82 3.50
N ILE A 182 -27.51 -23.72 3.54
CA ILE A 182 -27.96 -22.42 2.98
C ILE A 182 -27.29 -22.15 1.64
N SER A 183 -28.15 -21.99 0.62
CA SER A 183 -27.85 -21.63 -0.76
C SER A 183 -27.22 -20.23 -0.88
N THR A 184 -26.21 -20.11 -1.74
CA THR A 184 -25.46 -18.91 -2.13
C THR A 184 -26.34 -17.91 -2.91
N LYS A 185 -27.26 -17.22 -2.24
CA LYS A 185 -27.95 -16.07 -2.84
C LYS A 185 -27.06 -14.82 -2.78
N ARG A 186 -26.74 -14.27 -3.97
CA ARG A 186 -26.09 -12.97 -4.18
C ARG A 186 -26.68 -11.91 -3.23
N LEU A 187 -25.80 -11.17 -2.55
CA LEU A 187 -26.15 -10.02 -1.71
C LEU A 187 -26.93 -9.00 -2.56
N LYS A 188 -28.25 -8.89 -2.34
CA LYS A 188 -29.08 -7.86 -2.97
C LYS A 188 -28.89 -6.51 -2.26
N HIS A 189 -28.94 -5.43 -3.04
CA HIS A 189 -28.93 -4.02 -2.62
C HIS A 189 -29.77 -3.78 -1.35
N LYS A 190 -29.11 -3.56 -0.21
CA LYS A 190 -29.73 -2.97 0.97
C LYS A 190 -29.41 -1.47 0.96
N LYS A 191 -30.44 -0.62 0.98
CA LYS A 191 -30.29 0.86 0.98
C LYS A 191 -29.42 1.29 2.15
N TYR A 192 -28.42 2.12 1.84
CA TYR A 192 -27.50 2.72 2.80
C TYR A 192 -28.20 3.87 3.54
N SER A 193 -28.20 3.83 4.87
CA SER A 193 -28.43 4.99 5.72
C SER A 193 -27.07 5.62 6.07
N LYS A 194 -26.98 6.94 5.88
CA LYS A 194 -25.80 7.74 6.22
C LYS A 194 -25.63 7.71 7.74
N ALA A 195 -24.56 7.10 8.23
CA ALA A 195 -24.26 7.10 9.66
C ALA A 195 -23.94 8.54 10.10
N SER A 196 -24.74 9.04 11.04
CA SER A 196 -24.52 10.27 11.78
C SER A 196 -23.26 10.15 12.62
N SER A 197 -22.42 11.17 12.60
CA SER A 197 -21.27 11.30 13.49
C SER A 197 -21.75 11.51 14.92
N THR A 198 -21.73 10.45 15.73
CA THR A 198 -21.77 10.56 17.19
C THR A 198 -20.36 10.38 17.72
N SER A 199 -19.83 11.47 18.28
CA SER A 199 -18.61 11.53 19.05
C SER A 199 -18.79 10.77 20.37
N GLU A 200 -18.26 9.55 20.45
CA GLU A 200 -17.97 8.89 21.72
C GLU A 200 -16.46 8.64 21.80
N SER A 201 -15.86 9.25 22.82
CA SER A 201 -14.47 9.10 23.18
C SER A 201 -14.19 7.64 23.58
N SER A 202 -13.51 6.89 22.72
CA SER A 202 -12.96 5.59 23.09
C SER A 202 -11.46 5.69 23.26
N MET A 203 -10.97 5.21 24.41
CA MET A 203 -9.57 5.23 24.86
C MET A 203 -8.60 4.42 23.98
N SER A 204 -9.02 3.91 22.82
CA SER A 204 -8.21 3.05 21.96
C SER A 204 -7.56 3.76 20.77
N GLY A 205 -7.93 5.00 20.42
CA GLY A 205 -7.23 5.78 19.39
C GLY A 205 -7.16 5.15 17.99
N PHE A 206 -8.00 4.14 17.70
CA PHE A 206 -8.13 3.50 16.39
C PHE A 206 -9.42 3.95 15.70
N ASP A 207 -9.38 4.21 14.39
CA ASP A 207 -10.57 4.44 13.58
C ASP A 207 -11.30 3.12 13.31
N GLN A 208 -12.16 2.71 14.25
CA GLN A 208 -12.99 1.50 14.13
C GLN A 208 -14.03 1.59 12.99
N SER A 209 -14.14 2.73 12.28
CA SER A 209 -15.04 2.89 11.15
C SER A 209 -14.48 2.34 9.82
N ILE A 210 -13.23 1.86 9.83
CA ILE A 210 -12.55 1.31 8.66
C ILE A 210 -12.15 -0.15 8.89
N GLY A 211 -12.23 -0.95 7.82
CA GLY A 211 -11.73 -2.32 7.77
C GLY A 211 -10.34 -2.39 7.15
N ASP A 212 -9.90 -3.61 6.90
CA ASP A 212 -8.70 -3.86 6.12
C ASP A 212 -8.91 -3.56 4.63
N PHE A 213 -7.85 -3.63 3.84
CA PHE A 213 -8.01 -3.63 2.40
C PHE A 213 -8.69 -4.95 1.96
N PRO A 214 -9.68 -4.90 1.04
CA PRO A 214 -10.40 -6.10 0.65
C PRO A 214 -9.52 -7.09 -0.11
N THR A 215 -9.68 -8.39 0.17
CA THR A 215 -9.00 -9.47 -0.56
C THR A 215 -9.62 -9.73 -1.94
N SER A 216 -8.90 -10.47 -2.79
CA SER A 216 -9.44 -10.98 -4.04
C SER A 216 -10.69 -11.82 -3.81
N THR A 217 -10.71 -12.70 -2.80
CA THR A 217 -11.87 -13.52 -2.43
C THR A 217 -13.09 -12.66 -2.06
N GLU A 218 -12.89 -11.62 -1.24
CA GLU A 218 -13.97 -10.72 -0.83
C GLU A 218 -14.58 -9.95 -2.03
N LEU A 219 -13.77 -9.61 -3.03
CA LEU A 219 -14.21 -8.85 -4.21
C LEU A 219 -14.73 -9.73 -5.35
N ALA A 220 -14.18 -10.92 -5.58
CA ALA A 220 -14.43 -11.71 -6.80
C ALA A 220 -15.92 -12.05 -7.01
N CYS A 221 -16.66 -12.23 -5.92
CA CYS A 221 -18.10 -12.54 -5.93
C CYS A 221 -19.01 -11.33 -6.09
N LEU A 222 -18.48 -10.10 -6.08
CA LEU A 222 -19.28 -8.88 -6.18
C LEU A 222 -19.70 -8.56 -7.62
N ASP A 223 -20.77 -7.79 -7.71
CA ASP A 223 -21.25 -7.19 -8.95
C ASP A 223 -20.51 -5.87 -9.25
N GLU A 224 -20.25 -5.59 -10.53
CA GLU A 224 -19.50 -4.40 -10.97
C GLU A 224 -20.22 -3.10 -10.64
N LYS A 225 -21.54 -3.04 -10.88
CA LYS A 225 -22.36 -1.87 -10.58
C LYS A 225 -22.40 -1.65 -9.07
N TYR A 226 -22.58 -2.71 -8.29
CA TYR A 226 -22.54 -2.62 -6.82
C TYR A 226 -21.20 -2.08 -6.31
N LEU A 227 -20.07 -2.65 -6.77
CA LEU A 227 -18.74 -2.22 -6.35
C LEU A 227 -18.49 -0.74 -6.71
N ASN A 228 -18.87 -0.34 -7.92
CA ASN A 228 -18.74 1.05 -8.37
C ASN A 228 -19.63 2.01 -7.56
N GLU A 229 -20.90 1.67 -7.33
CA GLU A 229 -21.82 2.52 -6.54
C GLU A 229 -21.33 2.69 -5.10
N ARG A 230 -20.71 1.65 -4.53
CA ARG A 230 -20.20 1.72 -3.15
C ARG A 230 -18.88 2.46 -3.01
N CYS A 231 -17.98 2.34 -3.99
CA CYS A 231 -16.60 2.83 -3.88
C CYS A 231 -16.25 3.96 -4.85
N ASN A 232 -17.16 4.37 -5.73
CA ASN A 232 -16.99 5.43 -6.74
C ASN A 232 -15.75 5.24 -7.66
N LEU A 233 -15.53 4.01 -8.11
CA LEU A 233 -14.32 3.59 -8.82
C LEU A 233 -14.32 3.96 -10.31
N GLY A 234 -15.49 4.24 -10.89
CA GLY A 234 -15.70 4.36 -12.32
C GLY A 234 -15.32 3.07 -13.06
N TYR A 235 -14.63 3.21 -14.19
CA TYR A 235 -14.16 2.06 -14.99
C TYR A 235 -13.24 1.09 -14.23
N ARG A 236 -12.62 1.56 -13.13
CA ARG A 236 -11.69 0.75 -12.32
C ARG A 236 -12.40 -0.40 -11.60
N ALA A 237 -13.70 -0.28 -11.31
CA ALA A 237 -14.47 -1.36 -10.71
C ALA A 237 -14.37 -2.64 -11.53
N ARG A 238 -14.51 -2.54 -12.86
CA ARG A 238 -14.36 -3.65 -13.78
C ARG A 238 -12.97 -4.27 -13.73
N CYS A 239 -11.93 -3.43 -13.78
CA CYS A 239 -10.53 -3.89 -13.74
C CYS A 239 -10.22 -4.64 -12.44
N ILE A 240 -10.66 -4.11 -11.30
CA ILE A 240 -10.45 -4.71 -9.97
C ILE A 240 -11.17 -6.05 -9.84
N LEU A 241 -12.42 -6.15 -10.30
CA LEU A 241 -13.15 -7.43 -10.28
C LEU A 241 -12.55 -8.48 -11.21
N GLN A 242 -12.06 -8.06 -12.38
CA GLN A 242 -11.37 -8.96 -13.29
C GLN A 242 -10.06 -9.48 -12.69
N LEU A 243 -9.28 -8.60 -12.04
CA LEU A 243 -8.08 -9.00 -11.31
C LEU A 243 -8.43 -9.99 -10.19
N ALA A 244 -9.39 -9.65 -9.33
CA ALA A 244 -9.83 -10.50 -8.23
C ALA A 244 -10.22 -11.91 -8.71
N ARG A 245 -11.05 -12.00 -9.76
CA ARG A 245 -11.49 -13.28 -10.31
C ARG A 245 -10.35 -14.10 -10.92
N LYS A 246 -9.39 -13.45 -11.58
CA LYS A 246 -8.20 -14.11 -12.14
C LYS A 246 -7.28 -14.69 -11.05
N VAL A 247 -7.23 -14.04 -9.90
CA VAL A 247 -6.49 -14.56 -8.74
C VAL A 247 -7.24 -15.76 -8.17
N GLU A 248 -8.53 -15.62 -7.88
CA GLU A 248 -9.33 -16.69 -7.26
C GLU A 248 -9.50 -17.94 -8.12
N ASN A 249 -9.45 -17.81 -9.45
CA ASN A 249 -9.55 -18.96 -10.35
C ASN A 249 -8.18 -19.54 -10.75
N GLY A 250 -7.07 -19.03 -10.21
CA GLY A 250 -5.72 -19.51 -10.48
C GLY A 250 -5.14 -19.09 -11.84
N GLU A 251 -5.81 -18.24 -12.63
CA GLU A 251 -5.25 -17.69 -13.87
C GLU A 251 -4.07 -16.74 -13.61
N LEU A 252 -3.99 -16.14 -12.42
CA LEU A 252 -2.91 -15.28 -11.98
C LEU A 252 -2.36 -15.73 -10.63
N GLU A 253 -1.26 -16.49 -10.67
CA GLU A 253 -0.59 -16.99 -9.47
C GLU A 253 0.32 -15.92 -8.85
N ILE A 254 -0.24 -15.09 -7.97
CA ILE A 254 0.45 -13.97 -7.32
C ILE A 254 1.72 -14.39 -6.57
N ASN A 255 1.67 -15.47 -5.80
CA ASN A 255 2.80 -15.85 -4.95
C ASN A 255 4.02 -16.26 -5.80
N LYS A 256 3.79 -17.05 -6.87
CA LYS A 256 4.83 -17.40 -7.85
C LYS A 256 5.41 -16.19 -8.59
N LEU A 257 4.63 -15.12 -8.69
CA LEU A 257 5.07 -13.88 -9.30
C LEU A 257 6.05 -13.12 -8.40
N GLU A 258 5.82 -13.10 -7.07
CA GLU A 258 6.71 -12.41 -6.13
C GLU A 258 7.93 -13.24 -5.70
N GLU A 259 7.78 -14.56 -5.62
CA GLU A 259 8.85 -15.49 -5.20
C GLU A 259 9.92 -15.73 -6.28
N SER A 260 9.73 -15.26 -7.52
CA SER A 260 10.70 -15.50 -8.57
C SER A 260 12.00 -14.73 -8.29
N SER A 261 13.01 -15.45 -7.78
CA SER A 261 14.35 -14.94 -7.43
C SER A 261 15.23 -14.59 -8.65
N ASP A 262 14.65 -14.54 -9.84
CA ASP A 262 15.36 -14.31 -11.09
C ASP A 262 15.37 -12.82 -11.43
N THR A 263 16.42 -12.12 -10.98
CA THR A 263 16.71 -10.72 -11.32
C THR A 263 16.92 -10.51 -12.82
N THR A 264 17.23 -11.55 -13.60
CA THR A 264 17.30 -11.49 -15.06
C THR A 264 15.94 -11.65 -15.75
N SER A 265 14.85 -11.75 -14.98
CA SER A 265 13.47 -11.88 -15.46
C SER A 265 12.62 -10.62 -15.27
N TYR A 266 13.22 -9.48 -14.89
CA TYR A 266 12.52 -8.19 -14.76
C TYR A 266 11.59 -7.89 -15.96
N GLU A 267 12.14 -7.94 -17.18
CA GLU A 267 11.38 -7.62 -18.39
C GLU A 267 10.32 -8.70 -18.67
N ARG A 268 10.62 -9.98 -18.44
CA ARG A 268 9.64 -11.06 -18.57
C ARG A 268 8.47 -10.85 -17.61
N PHE A 269 8.74 -10.42 -16.39
CA PHE A 269 7.72 -10.13 -15.40
C PHE A 269 6.87 -8.92 -15.80
N TYR A 270 7.51 -7.82 -16.20
CA TYR A 270 6.82 -6.64 -16.73
C TYR A 270 5.92 -7.00 -17.92
N GLN A 271 6.40 -7.82 -18.86
CA GLN A 271 5.62 -8.30 -20.00
C GLN A 271 4.46 -9.22 -19.59
N LYS A 272 4.59 -10.01 -18.51
CA LYS A 272 3.46 -10.76 -17.93
C LYS A 272 2.41 -9.82 -17.36
N LEU A 273 2.80 -8.79 -16.60
CA LEU A 273 1.89 -7.79 -16.06
C LEU A 273 1.15 -7.03 -17.17
N MET A 274 1.86 -6.61 -18.22
CA MET A 274 1.29 -5.88 -19.36
C MET A 274 0.20 -6.65 -20.12
N LYS A 275 0.17 -8.00 -20.00
CA LYS A 275 -0.89 -8.84 -20.58
C LYS A 275 -2.18 -8.83 -19.75
N ILE A 276 -2.15 -8.33 -18.52
CA ILE A 276 -3.32 -8.26 -17.65
C ILE A 276 -4.17 -7.06 -18.08
N LYS A 277 -5.45 -7.32 -18.41
CA LYS A 277 -6.37 -6.26 -18.81
C LYS A 277 -6.52 -5.22 -17.71
N GLY A 278 -6.28 -3.95 -18.05
CA GLY A 278 -6.30 -2.83 -17.10
C GLY A 278 -4.91 -2.47 -16.55
N PHE A 279 -3.88 -3.25 -16.84
CA PHE A 279 -2.50 -2.95 -16.47
C PHE A 279 -1.80 -2.32 -17.67
N GLY A 280 -1.80 -0.98 -17.69
CA GLY A 280 -0.95 -0.21 -18.61
C GLY A 280 0.45 0.03 -18.03
N PRO A 281 1.36 0.65 -18.79
CA PRO A 281 2.75 0.88 -18.38
C PRO A 281 2.90 1.54 -17.00
N PHE A 282 2.04 2.52 -16.69
CA PHE A 282 2.01 3.19 -15.39
C PHE A 282 1.65 2.24 -14.23
N VAL A 283 0.62 1.41 -14.42
CA VAL A 283 0.17 0.45 -13.39
C VAL A 283 1.25 -0.61 -13.19
N CYS A 284 1.79 -1.16 -14.29
CA CYS A 284 2.86 -2.15 -14.23
C CYS A 284 4.09 -1.59 -13.51
N SER A 285 4.54 -0.38 -13.83
CA SER A 285 5.73 0.22 -13.21
C SER A 285 5.54 0.49 -11.71
N ASN A 286 4.33 0.88 -11.26
CA ASN A 286 4.03 0.97 -9.83
C ASN A 286 4.11 -0.41 -9.14
N ILE A 287 3.58 -1.45 -9.78
CA ILE A 287 3.66 -2.82 -9.26
C ILE A 287 5.11 -3.29 -9.21
N MET A 288 5.92 -3.06 -10.25
CA MET A 288 7.35 -3.38 -10.29
C MET A 288 8.08 -2.75 -9.10
N MET A 289 7.88 -1.45 -8.88
CA MET A 289 8.44 -0.74 -7.75
C MET A 289 8.01 -1.39 -6.43
N CYS A 290 6.72 -1.71 -6.27
CA CYS A 290 6.23 -2.39 -5.09
C CYS A 290 6.93 -3.74 -4.89
N ILE A 291 7.20 -4.53 -5.93
CA ILE A 291 7.89 -5.82 -5.77
C ILE A 291 9.41 -5.74 -5.66
N GLY A 292 10.01 -4.55 -5.71
CA GLY A 292 11.46 -4.36 -5.55
C GLY A 292 12.26 -4.35 -6.84
N PHE A 293 11.61 -4.00 -7.96
CA PHE A 293 12.24 -3.69 -9.24
C PHE A 293 12.10 -2.19 -9.52
N TYR A 294 13.22 -1.49 -9.62
CA TYR A 294 13.28 -0.02 -9.60
C TYR A 294 13.71 0.58 -10.94
N GLU A 295 13.80 -0.22 -12.00
CA GLU A 295 14.35 0.17 -13.30
C GLU A 295 13.42 1.12 -14.07
N ARG A 296 12.11 1.04 -13.82
CA ARG A 296 11.09 1.88 -14.46
C ARG A 296 10.45 2.83 -13.47
N ILE A 297 10.39 4.11 -13.87
CA ILE A 297 9.63 5.13 -13.15
C ILE A 297 8.17 5.08 -13.60
N PRO A 298 7.18 4.94 -12.68
CA PRO A 298 5.78 5.05 -13.01
C PRO A 298 5.42 6.50 -13.33
N PHE A 299 5.61 6.91 -14.58
CA PHE A 299 5.49 8.31 -14.95
C PHE A 299 4.06 8.73 -15.28
N ASP A 300 3.71 9.96 -14.90
CA ASP A 300 2.41 10.57 -15.19
C ASP A 300 2.52 12.10 -15.39
N SER A 301 1.42 12.82 -15.24
CA SER A 301 1.42 14.28 -15.30
C SER A 301 2.21 14.94 -14.17
N GLU A 302 2.27 14.33 -12.99
CA GLU A 302 3.04 14.82 -11.86
C GLU A 302 4.54 14.66 -12.13
N THR A 303 4.94 13.55 -12.77
CA THR A 303 6.30 13.38 -13.26
C THR A 303 6.68 14.46 -14.28
N ILE A 304 5.83 14.75 -15.27
CA ILE A 304 6.09 15.83 -16.24
C ILE A 304 6.28 17.17 -15.53
N ARG A 305 5.43 17.47 -14.54
CA ARG A 305 5.51 18.71 -13.75
C ARG A 305 6.83 18.77 -12.98
N HIS A 306 7.19 17.70 -12.28
CA HIS A 306 8.43 17.59 -11.53
C HIS A 306 9.67 17.82 -12.43
N LEU A 307 9.76 17.12 -13.58
CA LEU A 307 10.87 17.30 -14.52
C LEU A 307 10.98 18.74 -15.04
N LYS A 308 9.85 19.41 -15.29
CA LYS A 308 9.83 20.82 -15.70
C LYS A 308 10.36 21.76 -14.63
N MET A 309 9.95 21.55 -13.39
CA MET A 309 10.21 22.48 -12.28
C MET A 309 11.58 22.27 -11.64
N VAL A 310 11.98 21.01 -11.45
CA VAL A 310 13.20 20.65 -10.70
C VAL A 310 14.39 20.42 -11.63
N HIS A 311 14.16 19.81 -12.79
CA HIS A 311 15.22 19.38 -13.70
C HIS A 311 15.37 20.26 -14.95
N ALA A 312 14.80 21.46 -14.93
CA ALA A 312 14.82 22.43 -16.03
C ALA A 312 14.35 21.86 -17.40
N LYS A 313 13.58 20.76 -17.42
CA LYS A 313 13.02 20.17 -18.64
C LYS A 313 11.74 20.88 -19.05
N GLY A 314 11.77 22.21 -19.24
CA GLY A 314 10.58 23.03 -19.50
C GLY A 314 9.70 22.55 -20.68
N LYS A 315 10.30 21.88 -21.67
CA LYS A 315 9.62 21.31 -22.85
C LYS A 315 9.12 19.88 -22.67
N CYS A 316 9.33 19.26 -21.49
CA CYS A 316 8.91 17.89 -21.22
C CYS A 316 7.40 17.71 -21.49
N SER A 317 7.07 16.61 -22.15
CA SER A 317 5.70 16.27 -22.53
C SER A 317 5.52 14.76 -22.53
N ARG A 318 4.28 14.27 -22.69
CA ARG A 318 4.02 12.83 -22.83
C ARG A 318 4.83 12.16 -23.95
N LYS A 319 5.27 12.91 -24.97
CA LYS A 319 6.06 12.39 -26.09
C LYS A 319 7.57 12.33 -25.82
N THR A 320 8.06 13.16 -24.90
CA THR A 320 9.52 13.29 -24.62
C THR A 320 9.90 12.72 -23.27
N ILE A 321 8.94 12.48 -22.39
CA ILE A 321 9.15 12.12 -20.98
C ILE A 321 10.08 10.92 -20.81
N GLU A 322 9.99 9.90 -21.65
CA GLU A 322 10.86 8.72 -21.55
C GLU A 322 12.33 9.10 -21.78
N LYS A 323 12.61 9.93 -22.79
CA LYS A 323 13.96 10.44 -23.06
C LYS A 323 14.44 11.35 -21.93
N ASP A 324 13.56 12.23 -21.43
CA ASP A 324 13.90 13.17 -20.36
C ASP A 324 14.20 12.42 -19.05
N ILE A 325 13.44 11.36 -18.74
CA ILE A 325 13.69 10.44 -17.62
C ILE A 325 15.04 9.75 -17.78
N GLU A 326 15.33 9.19 -18.95
CA GLU A 326 16.59 8.48 -19.20
C GLU A 326 17.80 9.40 -19.03
N GLU A 327 17.73 10.63 -19.55
CA GLU A 327 18.82 11.61 -19.44
C GLU A 327 19.12 12.00 -17.98
N ILE A 328 18.10 12.06 -17.13
CA ILE A 328 18.24 12.49 -15.73
C ILE A 328 18.58 11.31 -14.82
N TYR A 329 17.77 10.26 -14.91
CA TYR A 329 17.78 9.15 -13.96
C TYR A 329 18.49 7.89 -14.48
N GLY A 330 18.80 7.79 -15.78
CA GLY A 330 19.43 6.59 -16.36
C GLY A 330 20.77 6.22 -15.70
N LYS A 331 21.53 7.21 -15.21
CA LYS A 331 22.77 7.02 -14.45
C LYS A 331 22.59 6.26 -13.12
N TYR A 332 21.36 6.13 -12.62
CA TYR A 332 21.07 5.42 -11.37
C TYR A 332 20.67 3.97 -11.60
N ALA A 333 20.79 3.41 -12.81
CA ALA A 333 20.42 2.02 -13.08
C ALA A 333 21.08 1.02 -12.10
N PRO A 334 20.33 0.03 -11.56
CA PRO A 334 18.91 -0.28 -11.81
C PRO A 334 17.90 0.43 -10.88
N PHE A 335 18.33 1.48 -10.16
CA PHE A 335 17.56 2.18 -9.12
C PHE A 335 16.95 3.52 -9.57
N GLN A 336 16.63 3.69 -10.87
CA GLN A 336 16.10 4.94 -11.41
C GLN A 336 14.84 5.41 -10.67
N CYS A 337 13.94 4.50 -10.33
CA CYS A 337 12.71 4.78 -9.59
C CYS A 337 12.99 5.26 -8.16
N MET A 338 13.99 4.70 -7.48
CA MET A 338 14.38 5.17 -6.14
C MET A 338 14.94 6.60 -6.19
N ALA A 339 15.81 6.90 -7.16
CA ALA A 339 16.35 8.25 -7.34
C ALA A 339 15.25 9.27 -7.64
N TYR A 340 14.30 8.92 -8.52
CA TYR A 340 13.13 9.75 -8.77
C TYR A 340 12.30 10.04 -7.52
N TRP A 341 12.06 9.02 -6.69
CA TRP A 341 11.30 9.21 -5.45
C TRP A 341 12.05 10.00 -4.39
N LEU A 342 13.38 9.90 -4.34
CA LEU A 342 14.20 10.74 -3.47
C LEU A 342 14.02 12.22 -3.79
N ASP A 343 14.12 12.59 -5.08
CA ASP A 343 13.94 13.95 -5.58
C ASP A 343 12.52 14.46 -5.37
N LEU A 344 11.52 13.62 -5.63
CA LEU A 344 10.11 14.00 -5.45
C LEU A 344 9.75 14.14 -3.96
N LEU A 345 10.31 13.30 -3.10
CA LEU A 345 10.17 13.43 -1.65
C LEU A 345 10.80 14.74 -1.16
N ASP A 346 12.01 15.09 -1.62
CA ASP A 346 12.63 16.39 -1.32
C ASP A 346 11.72 17.55 -1.70
N GLU A 347 11.15 17.51 -2.90
CA GLU A 347 10.24 18.57 -3.36
C GLU A 347 9.00 18.67 -2.45
N TYR A 348 8.39 17.54 -2.10
CA TYR A 348 7.22 17.52 -1.23
C TYR A 348 7.54 18.00 0.18
N GLU A 349 8.67 17.57 0.77
CA GLU A 349 9.03 17.97 2.12
C GLU A 349 9.44 19.44 2.20
N ASN A 350 10.08 19.98 1.16
CA ASN A 350 10.36 21.41 1.05
C ASN A 350 9.07 22.25 1.00
N LYS A 351 7.99 21.70 0.44
CA LYS A 351 6.72 22.42 0.24
C LYS A 351 5.74 22.26 1.40
N PHE A 352 5.67 21.08 2.00
CA PHE A 352 4.63 20.71 2.97
C PHE A 352 5.20 20.45 4.37
N GLY A 353 6.52 20.56 4.56
CA GLY A 353 7.19 20.02 5.73
C GLY A 353 7.35 18.50 5.63
N LYS A 354 7.98 17.90 6.64
CA LYS A 354 8.19 16.44 6.64
C LYS A 354 6.88 15.70 6.50
N LEU A 355 6.84 14.74 5.57
CA LEU A 355 5.61 13.97 5.34
C LEU A 355 5.24 13.10 6.55
N SER A 356 6.22 12.76 7.39
CA SER A 356 6.05 12.04 8.66
C SER A 356 5.40 12.87 9.78
N GLU A 357 5.42 14.20 9.67
CA GLU A 357 4.83 15.14 10.64
C GLU A 357 3.46 15.66 10.16
N LEU A 358 3.10 15.38 8.90
CA LEU A 358 1.88 15.86 8.28
C LEU A 358 0.63 15.15 8.84
N GLU A 359 -0.40 15.93 9.18
CA GLU A 359 -1.69 15.36 9.59
C GLU A 359 -2.38 14.62 8.42
N SER A 360 -3.02 13.49 8.73
CA SER A 360 -3.74 12.68 7.74
C SER A 360 -4.87 13.44 7.02
N SER A 361 -5.47 14.43 7.69
CA SER A 361 -6.44 15.37 7.13
C SER A 361 -5.89 16.13 5.92
N SER A 362 -4.58 16.35 5.88
CA SER A 362 -3.86 17.13 4.88
C SER A 362 -3.20 16.30 3.77
N TYR A 363 -3.23 14.96 3.85
CA TYR A 363 -2.62 14.09 2.82
C TYR A 363 -3.12 14.37 1.41
N HIS A 364 -4.40 14.76 1.26
CA HIS A 364 -4.98 15.09 -0.03
C HIS A 364 -4.35 16.33 -0.71
N LEU A 365 -3.56 17.09 0.03
CA LEU A 365 -2.83 18.27 -0.45
C LEU A 365 -1.45 17.93 -1.02
N VAL A 366 -0.92 16.73 -0.75
CA VAL A 366 0.43 16.31 -1.17
C VAL A 366 0.43 15.94 -2.66
N THR A 367 0.46 16.96 -3.49
CA THR A 367 0.70 16.90 -4.93
C THR A 367 1.24 18.25 -5.37
N GLY A 368 2.15 18.27 -6.34
CA GLY A 368 2.68 19.52 -6.85
C GLY A 368 1.68 20.33 -7.69
N SER A 369 0.54 19.73 -8.07
CA SER A 369 -0.50 20.38 -8.89
C SER A 369 -1.32 21.47 -8.15
N LEU A 370 -1.35 21.49 -6.82
CA LEU A 370 -2.25 22.36 -6.03
C LEU A 370 -1.82 23.83 -5.91
N GLN A 371 -0.88 24.31 -6.73
CA GLN A 371 -0.41 25.70 -6.66
C GLN A 371 -0.21 26.38 -8.02
N LEU A 372 -0.88 25.91 -9.08
CA LEU A 372 -1.13 26.74 -10.27
C LEU A 372 -2.23 27.80 -10.05
N GLN A 373 -2.69 28.01 -8.81
CA GLN A 373 -3.74 28.98 -8.45
C GLN A 373 -3.32 30.02 -7.39
N ARG A 374 -2.03 30.09 -7.05
CA ARG A 374 -1.50 31.17 -6.21
C ARG A 374 -0.18 31.65 -6.79
N ASN A 375 -0.28 32.38 -7.91
CA ASN A 375 0.65 33.41 -8.37
C ASN A 375 -0.11 34.31 -9.34
#